data_AF-A0A6A5R9I0-F1
#
_entry.id   AF-A0A6A5R9I0-F1
#
_cell.length_a   1.000
_cell.length_b   1.000
_cell.length_c   1.000
_cell.angle_alpha   90.00
_cell.angle_beta   90.00
_cell.angle_gamma   90.00
#
_symmetry.space_group_name_H-M   'P 1'
#
loop_
_entity.id
_entity.type
_entity.pdbx_description
1 polymer ?
#
loop_
_entity_poly.entity_id
_entity_poly.type
_entity_poly.pdbx_seq_one_letter_code
_entity_poly.pdbx_strand_id
1 'polypeptide(L)'
;MNGQLESPFFRLPAELRNQIYEELLCANTPTKLSDIASTSRIPAPAPTSPAILATCKRIHEEAKDLLYTTHIFHAHPSLLTTLPHLMTTSNPLLYPTVLSKIKRWQLTIRLDTDPRFTAAQATAAFSGAEFLELKAWQSMFDGCNAAVLKLFTGIRGVKFARVVGSVDEELARWLGERMMSSLCEDGALEWCECKGERYARCEGCEKRVRLDRNGAGAWGDEEDAWRFGNR
;
A
#
# COMPACT_ATOMS: atom_id res chain seq x y z
N MET A 1 29.03 -36.75 -9.23
CA MET A 1 29.45 -36.17 -7.94
C MET A 1 28.85 -34.77 -7.85
N ASN A 2 27.99 -34.52 -6.86
CA ASN A 2 27.34 -33.21 -6.68
C ASN A 2 28.35 -32.23 -6.07
N GLY A 3 29.18 -31.59 -6.90
CA GLY A 3 30.13 -30.55 -6.47
C GLY A 3 29.49 -29.38 -5.71
N GLN A 4 28.16 -29.28 -5.75
CA GLN A 4 27.39 -28.39 -4.89
C GLN A 4 27.57 -28.68 -3.40
N LEU A 5 27.70 -29.94 -2.95
CA LEU A 5 27.88 -30.26 -1.51
C LEU A 5 29.29 -29.94 -1.00
N GLU A 6 30.25 -29.74 -1.90
CA GLU A 6 31.65 -29.46 -1.54
C GLU A 6 31.91 -27.97 -1.30
N SER A 7 30.99 -27.09 -1.73
CA SER A 7 31.17 -25.64 -1.55
C SER A 7 31.21 -25.29 -0.05
N PRO A 8 32.22 -24.51 0.40
CA PRO A 8 32.32 -24.04 1.78
C PRO A 8 31.07 -23.32 2.27
N PHE A 9 30.35 -22.64 1.38
CA PHE A 9 29.12 -21.95 1.70
C PHE A 9 28.02 -22.88 2.23
N PHE A 10 27.93 -24.11 1.72
CA PHE A 10 26.93 -25.08 2.16
C PHE A 10 27.34 -25.90 3.39
N ARG A 11 28.57 -25.70 3.89
CA ARG A 11 28.98 -26.20 5.21
C ARG A 11 28.44 -25.33 6.34
N LEU A 12 27.99 -24.11 6.03
CA LEU A 12 27.34 -23.23 6.99
C LEU A 12 25.93 -23.74 7.32
N PRO A 13 25.46 -23.61 8.58
CA PRO A 13 24.07 -23.81 8.95
C PRO A 13 23.11 -22.91 8.15
N ALA A 14 21.84 -23.29 8.08
CA ALA A 14 20.84 -22.59 7.27
C ALA A 14 20.63 -21.13 7.73
N GLU A 15 20.75 -20.89 9.03
CA GLU A 15 20.60 -19.60 9.67
C GLU A 15 21.67 -18.62 9.19
N LEU A 16 22.93 -19.05 9.11
CA LEU A 16 24.02 -18.21 8.61
C LEU A 16 23.89 -17.96 7.11
N ARG A 17 23.38 -18.93 6.34
CA ARG A 17 23.10 -18.73 4.92
C ARG A 17 21.99 -17.70 4.71
N ASN A 18 20.93 -17.75 5.52
CA ASN A 18 19.85 -16.76 5.48
C ASN A 18 20.34 -15.35 5.77
N GLN A 19 21.20 -15.17 6.78
CA GLN A 19 21.81 -13.86 7.05
C GLN A 19 22.62 -13.35 5.85
N ILE A 20 23.40 -14.22 5.19
CA ILE A 20 24.14 -13.84 3.98
C ILE A 20 23.17 -13.45 2.84
N TYR A 21 22.06 -14.16 2.68
CA TYR A 21 21.04 -13.81 1.68
C TYR A 21 20.35 -12.48 2.00
N GLU A 22 20.03 -12.21 3.27
CA GLU A 22 19.44 -10.95 3.71
C GLU A 22 20.38 -9.78 3.42
N GLU A 23 21.66 -9.89 3.73
CA GLU A 23 22.66 -8.84 3.45
C GLU A 23 22.86 -8.60 1.95
N LEU A 24 22.81 -9.64 1.11
CA LEU A 24 23.04 -9.49 -0.33
C LEU A 24 21.80 -9.06 -1.11
N LEU A 25 20.62 -9.52 -0.69
CA LEU A 25 19.37 -9.32 -1.42
C LEU A 25 18.54 -8.18 -0.82
N CYS A 26 18.59 -7.96 0.49
CA CYS A 26 17.71 -7.06 1.24
C CYS A 26 18.47 -5.95 1.98
N ALA A 27 19.70 -5.61 1.55
CA ALA A 27 20.50 -4.55 2.16
C ALA A 27 19.69 -3.25 2.35
N ASN A 28 19.75 -2.68 3.55
CA ASN A 28 19.02 -1.48 3.98
C ASN A 28 17.49 -1.56 3.87
N THR A 29 16.92 -2.75 3.74
CA THR A 29 15.47 -2.94 3.71
C THR A 29 14.96 -3.26 5.13
N PRO A 30 14.00 -2.49 5.65
CA PRO A 30 13.42 -2.76 6.96
C PRO A 30 12.68 -4.10 6.96
N THR A 31 13.17 -5.05 7.74
CA THR A 31 12.63 -6.42 7.74
C THR A 31 11.35 -6.52 8.55
N LYS A 32 11.29 -5.85 9.71
CA LYS A 32 10.12 -5.87 10.60
C LYS A 32 9.18 -4.71 10.30
N LEU A 33 7.88 -4.98 10.36
CA LEU A 33 6.84 -3.97 10.18
C LEU A 33 6.93 -2.85 11.24
N SER A 34 7.34 -3.18 12.47
CA SER A 34 7.56 -2.20 13.55
C SER A 34 8.59 -1.14 13.17
N ASP A 35 9.66 -1.57 12.49
CA ASP A 35 10.77 -0.69 12.12
C ASP A 35 10.29 0.27 11.03
N ILE A 36 9.49 -0.24 10.07
CA ILE A 36 8.83 0.56 9.04
C ILE A 36 7.84 1.58 9.65
N ALA A 37 7.07 1.16 10.65
CA ALA A 37 6.09 2.00 11.31
C ALA A 37 6.74 3.16 12.08
N SER A 38 7.87 2.88 12.74
CA SER A 38 8.62 3.87 13.55
C SER A 38 9.44 4.87 12.73
N THR A 39 9.86 4.51 11.51
CA THR A 39 10.67 5.42 10.69
C THR A 39 9.80 6.49 10.01
N SER A 40 10.24 7.74 10.07
CA SER A 40 9.60 8.84 9.35
C SER A 40 9.83 8.79 7.84
N ARG A 41 10.90 8.11 7.38
CA ARG A 41 11.23 7.96 5.96
C ARG A 41 11.65 6.53 5.66
N ILE A 42 11.10 5.98 4.59
CA ILE A 42 11.54 4.69 4.07
C ILE A 42 12.96 4.86 3.49
N PRO A 43 13.94 4.07 3.96
CA PRO A 43 15.28 4.08 3.37
C PRO A 43 15.24 3.77 1.88
N ALA A 44 16.09 4.43 1.10
CA ALA A 44 16.28 4.04 -0.29
C ALA A 44 16.88 2.62 -0.32
N PRO A 45 16.35 1.72 -1.17
CA PRO A 45 16.88 0.37 -1.23
C PRO A 45 18.33 0.42 -1.76
N ALA A 46 19.22 -0.34 -1.12
CA ALA A 46 20.62 -0.42 -1.54
C ALA A 46 20.77 -1.30 -2.79
N PRO A 47 21.87 -1.16 -3.55
CA PRO A 47 22.13 -2.01 -4.72
C PRO A 47 22.07 -3.49 -4.32
N THR A 48 21.09 -4.22 -4.87
CA THR A 48 20.91 -5.64 -4.59
C THR A 48 21.75 -6.48 -5.55
N SER A 49 22.19 -7.66 -5.10
CA SER A 49 23.00 -8.58 -5.93
C SER A 49 22.21 -9.85 -6.30
N PRO A 50 21.17 -9.77 -7.15
CA PRO A 50 20.32 -10.91 -7.50
C PRO A 50 21.06 -12.00 -8.29
N ALA A 51 22.24 -11.70 -8.84
CA ALA A 51 23.07 -12.66 -9.57
C ALA A 51 23.37 -13.94 -8.76
N ILE A 52 23.37 -13.86 -7.42
CA ILE A 52 23.56 -15.03 -6.57
C ILE A 52 22.47 -16.09 -6.77
N LEU A 53 21.24 -15.69 -7.11
CA LEU A 53 20.10 -16.59 -7.37
C LEU A 53 20.28 -17.42 -8.64
N ALA A 54 21.19 -17.03 -9.53
CA ALA A 54 21.50 -17.75 -10.77
C ALA A 54 22.65 -18.77 -10.59
N THR A 55 23.30 -18.82 -9.43
CA THR A 55 24.50 -19.64 -9.22
C THR A 55 24.19 -21.14 -9.15
N CYS A 56 23.16 -21.54 -8.38
CA CYS A 56 22.74 -22.94 -8.28
C CYS A 56 21.29 -23.07 -7.81
N LYS A 57 20.72 -24.26 -8.05
CA LYS A 57 19.32 -24.59 -7.69
C LYS A 57 19.05 -24.46 -6.19
N ARG A 58 20.01 -24.82 -5.33
CA ARG A 58 19.84 -24.75 -3.88
C ARG A 58 19.69 -23.31 -3.39
N ILE A 59 20.61 -22.43 -3.79
CA ILE A 59 20.52 -20.99 -3.46
C ILE A 59 19.24 -20.39 -4.03
N HIS A 60 18.89 -20.76 -5.28
CA HIS A 60 17.66 -20.29 -5.90
C HIS A 60 16.43 -20.64 -5.06
N GLU A 61 16.27 -21.90 -4.64
CA GLU A 61 15.13 -22.32 -3.83
C GLU A 61 15.14 -21.71 -2.42
N GLU A 62 16.31 -21.56 -1.78
CA GLU A 62 16.42 -20.99 -0.43
C GLU A 62 16.09 -19.49 -0.40
N ALA A 63 16.46 -18.72 -1.44
CA ALA A 63 16.48 -17.26 -1.37
C ALA A 63 15.58 -16.51 -2.38
N LYS A 64 15.01 -17.18 -3.39
CA LYS A 64 14.23 -16.51 -4.47
C LYS A 64 13.08 -15.64 -3.97
N ASP A 65 12.49 -15.97 -2.82
CA ASP A 65 11.29 -15.29 -2.31
C ASP A 65 11.62 -14.05 -1.46
N LEU A 66 12.81 -14.01 -0.84
CA LEU A 66 13.24 -12.93 0.04
C LEU A 66 13.17 -11.56 -0.65
N LEU A 67 13.55 -11.50 -1.92
CA LEU A 67 13.52 -10.26 -2.70
C LEU A 67 12.11 -9.67 -2.79
N TYR A 68 11.08 -10.51 -2.90
CA TYR A 68 9.71 -10.06 -3.18
C TYR A 68 8.87 -9.88 -1.92
N THR A 69 9.17 -10.61 -0.85
CA THR A 69 8.43 -10.54 0.42
C THR A 69 8.92 -9.41 1.31
N THR A 70 10.22 -9.09 1.28
CA THR A 70 10.84 -8.17 2.23
C THR A 70 10.86 -6.72 1.72
N HIS A 71 11.05 -6.52 0.42
CA HIS A 71 11.15 -5.16 -0.13
C HIS A 71 9.80 -4.46 -0.23
N ILE A 72 9.88 -3.13 -0.19
CA ILE A 72 8.76 -2.24 -0.45
C ILE A 72 8.82 -1.87 -1.93
N PHE A 73 7.77 -2.22 -2.66
CA PHE A 73 7.70 -1.95 -4.10
C PHE A 73 6.92 -0.69 -4.39
N HIS A 74 7.40 0.05 -5.39
CA HIS A 74 6.72 1.22 -5.91
C HIS A 74 5.63 0.78 -6.90
N ALA A 75 4.39 1.09 -6.56
CA ALA A 75 3.25 0.95 -7.45
C ALA A 75 3.26 2.06 -8.52
N HIS A 76 2.76 1.72 -9.71
CA HIS A 76 2.65 2.68 -10.79
C HIS A 76 1.49 3.67 -10.54
N PRO A 77 1.67 4.99 -10.74
CA PRO A 77 0.67 6.00 -10.40
C PRO A 77 -0.67 5.82 -11.10
N SER A 78 -0.71 5.20 -12.29
CA SER A 78 -1.97 4.94 -13.03
C SER A 78 -2.34 3.46 -13.16
N LEU A 79 -1.39 2.55 -12.92
CA LEU A 79 -1.58 1.11 -13.17
C LEU A 79 -1.49 0.28 -11.87
N LEU A 80 -1.32 0.96 -10.73
CA LEU A 80 -1.31 0.40 -9.40
C LEU A 80 -0.28 -0.74 -9.28
N THR A 81 -0.72 -1.94 -8.93
CA THR A 81 0.11 -3.12 -8.70
C THR A 81 0.47 -3.89 -9.97
N THR A 82 0.04 -3.44 -11.15
CA THR A 82 0.26 -4.17 -12.42
C THR A 82 1.70 -4.08 -12.91
N LEU A 83 2.36 -2.93 -12.74
CA LEU A 83 3.74 -2.68 -13.18
C LEU A 83 4.58 -2.12 -12.02
N PRO A 84 4.82 -2.91 -10.97
CA PRO A 84 5.56 -2.43 -9.84
C PRO A 84 7.06 -2.46 -10.12
N HIS A 85 7.80 -1.60 -9.46
CA HIS A 85 9.25 -1.54 -9.57
C HIS A 85 9.89 -1.38 -8.21
N LEU A 86 11.12 -1.90 -8.07
CA LEU A 86 11.89 -1.77 -6.83
C LEU A 86 12.76 -0.51 -6.83
N MET A 87 13.52 -0.30 -7.93
CA MET A 87 14.51 0.78 -8.04
C MET A 87 14.14 1.82 -9.09
N THR A 88 13.73 1.36 -10.28
CA THR A 88 13.52 2.22 -11.46
C THR A 88 12.28 1.79 -12.21
N THR A 89 11.50 2.77 -12.66
CA THR A 89 10.31 2.59 -13.50
C THR A 89 10.62 1.92 -14.84
N SER A 90 11.86 1.97 -15.32
CA SER A 90 12.29 1.36 -16.58
C SER A 90 12.35 -0.17 -16.54
N ASN A 91 12.42 -0.77 -15.34
CA ASN A 91 12.50 -2.21 -15.16
C ASN A 91 11.37 -2.71 -14.24
N PRO A 92 10.11 -2.67 -14.70
CA PRO A 92 8.98 -3.16 -13.93
C PRO A 92 8.98 -4.69 -13.84
N LEU A 93 8.41 -5.23 -12.75
CA LEU A 93 8.16 -6.65 -12.62
C LEU A 93 6.92 -7.04 -13.42
N LEU A 94 7.06 -8.04 -14.29
CA LEU A 94 6.00 -8.48 -15.20
C LEU A 94 5.40 -9.84 -14.82
N TYR A 95 6.06 -10.60 -13.95
CA TYR A 95 5.72 -11.99 -13.69
C TYR A 95 4.63 -12.13 -12.61
N PRO A 96 3.41 -12.63 -12.93
CA PRO A 96 2.29 -12.68 -11.98
C PRO A 96 2.58 -13.52 -10.73
N THR A 97 3.36 -14.59 -10.88
CA THR A 97 3.78 -15.46 -9.76
C THR A 97 4.54 -14.68 -8.70
N VAL A 98 5.37 -13.75 -9.12
CA VAL A 98 6.14 -12.86 -8.25
C VAL A 98 5.26 -11.76 -7.67
N LEU A 99 4.40 -11.15 -8.50
CA LEU A 99 3.50 -10.07 -8.07
C LEU A 99 2.63 -10.48 -6.88
N SER A 100 2.17 -11.73 -6.85
CA SER A 100 1.35 -12.27 -5.74
C SER A 100 2.05 -12.28 -4.38
N LYS A 101 3.40 -12.31 -4.37
CA LYS A 101 4.23 -12.34 -3.16
C LYS A 101 4.48 -10.95 -2.58
N ILE A 102 4.29 -9.89 -3.38
CA ILE A 102 4.52 -8.52 -2.96
C ILE A 102 3.35 -8.08 -2.07
N LYS A 103 3.66 -7.73 -0.82
CA LYS A 103 2.67 -7.27 0.17
C LYS A 103 2.97 -5.87 0.70
N ARG A 104 4.10 -5.28 0.33
CA ARG A 104 4.56 -3.98 0.83
C ARG A 104 4.64 -3.00 -0.32
N TRP A 105 3.86 -1.94 -0.22
CA TRP A 105 3.58 -1.02 -1.32
C TRP A 105 3.88 0.41 -0.94
N GLN A 106 4.43 1.15 -1.90
CA GLN A 106 4.54 2.59 -1.86
C GLN A 106 3.96 3.15 -3.15
N LEU A 107 3.10 4.15 -3.06
CA LEU A 107 2.48 4.78 -4.22
C LEU A 107 2.66 6.29 -4.13
N THR A 108 3.29 6.88 -5.14
CA THR A 108 3.40 8.33 -5.26
C THR A 108 2.29 8.84 -6.17
N ILE A 109 1.46 9.73 -5.66
CA ILE A 109 0.28 10.25 -6.35
C ILE A 109 0.43 11.75 -6.48
N ARG A 110 0.19 12.22 -7.70
CA ARG A 110 0.08 13.63 -8.01
C ARG A 110 -1.35 14.09 -7.77
N LEU A 111 -1.54 15.07 -6.89
CA LEU A 111 -2.86 15.66 -6.60
C LEU A 111 -3.36 16.57 -7.72
N ASP A 112 -2.45 17.03 -8.59
CA ASP A 112 -2.73 17.92 -9.72
C ASP A 112 -3.12 17.19 -11.01
N THR A 113 -3.12 15.86 -11.02
CA THR A 113 -3.31 15.04 -12.22
C THR A 113 -4.38 13.98 -11.97
N ASP A 114 -5.20 13.69 -12.98
CA ASP A 114 -6.11 12.54 -12.93
C ASP A 114 -5.28 11.24 -12.87
N PRO A 115 -5.45 10.43 -11.80
CA PRO A 115 -4.73 9.17 -11.65
C PRO A 115 -5.07 8.11 -12.72
N ARG A 116 -6.18 8.24 -13.46
CA ARG A 116 -6.64 7.28 -14.47
C ARG A 116 -6.98 5.89 -13.93
N PHE A 117 -7.35 5.79 -12.65
CA PHE A 117 -7.92 4.57 -12.06
C PHE A 117 -9.15 4.91 -11.19
N THR A 118 -9.97 3.90 -10.93
CA THR A 118 -11.18 4.00 -10.11
C THR A 118 -10.95 3.57 -8.67
N ALA A 119 -11.84 3.98 -7.76
CA ALA A 119 -11.78 3.57 -6.35
C ALA A 119 -11.84 2.04 -6.18
N ALA A 120 -12.62 1.35 -7.03
CA ALA A 120 -12.70 -0.11 -7.03
C ALA A 120 -11.36 -0.77 -7.40
N GLN A 121 -10.65 -0.23 -8.39
CA GLN A 121 -9.32 -0.71 -8.78
C GLN A 121 -8.29 -0.49 -7.68
N ALA A 122 -8.29 0.69 -7.04
CA ALA A 122 -7.41 0.97 -5.90
C ALA A 122 -7.68 0.02 -4.72
N THR A 123 -8.95 -0.24 -4.44
CA THR A 123 -9.39 -1.16 -3.39
C THR A 123 -8.93 -2.59 -3.68
N ALA A 124 -9.14 -3.09 -4.90
CA ALA A 124 -8.70 -4.43 -5.30
C ALA A 124 -7.18 -4.58 -5.29
N ALA A 125 -6.43 -3.51 -5.58
CA ALA A 125 -4.99 -3.55 -5.67
C ALA A 125 -4.28 -3.60 -4.31
N PHE A 126 -4.78 -2.89 -3.30
CA PHE A 126 -4.06 -2.70 -2.04
C PHE A 126 -4.75 -3.27 -0.79
N SER A 127 -5.98 -3.77 -0.90
CA SER A 127 -6.64 -4.39 0.25
C SER A 127 -5.89 -5.65 0.70
N GLY A 128 -5.74 -5.82 2.03
CA GLY A 128 -4.98 -6.93 2.60
C GLY A 128 -3.45 -6.81 2.45
N ALA A 129 -2.92 -5.64 2.08
CA ALA A 129 -1.48 -5.41 2.07
C ALA A 129 -0.87 -5.46 3.48
N GLU A 130 0.39 -5.85 3.59
CA GLU A 130 1.12 -5.76 4.85
C GLU A 130 1.50 -4.30 5.17
N PHE A 131 1.93 -3.58 4.14
CA PHE A 131 2.34 -2.18 4.28
C PHE A 131 1.87 -1.38 3.08
N LEU A 132 1.30 -0.20 3.32
CA LEU A 132 0.93 0.75 2.26
C LEU A 132 1.37 2.16 2.65
N GLU A 133 2.24 2.77 1.86
CA GLU A 133 2.55 4.20 1.98
C GLU A 133 2.03 4.97 0.77
N LEU A 134 1.18 5.97 1.00
CA LEU A 134 0.74 6.92 0.00
C LEU A 134 1.54 8.21 0.13
N LYS A 135 2.31 8.54 -0.90
CA LYS A 135 3.05 9.79 -1.04
C LYS A 135 2.28 10.74 -1.92
N ALA A 136 1.58 11.69 -1.32
CA ALA A 136 0.88 12.73 -2.05
C ALA A 136 1.83 13.88 -2.39
N TRP A 137 1.83 14.29 -3.66
CA TRP A 137 2.67 15.36 -4.17
C TRP A 137 1.83 16.37 -4.94
N GLN A 138 2.14 17.66 -4.76
CA GLN A 138 1.54 18.76 -5.51
C GLN A 138 2.63 19.67 -6.09
N SER A 139 2.40 20.19 -7.28
CA SER A 139 3.33 21.09 -7.99
C SER A 139 3.23 22.54 -7.49
N MET A 140 2.04 22.97 -7.07
CA MET A 140 1.77 24.30 -6.51
C MET A 140 1.19 24.18 -5.10
N PHE A 141 1.56 25.10 -4.22
CA PHE A 141 1.00 25.21 -2.87
C PHE A 141 -0.49 25.58 -2.95
N ASP A 142 -1.35 24.81 -2.26
CA ASP A 142 -2.81 25.06 -2.12
C ASP A 142 -3.61 25.12 -3.44
N GLY A 143 -3.03 24.62 -4.55
CA GLY A 143 -3.65 24.68 -5.87
C GLY A 143 -4.46 23.46 -6.27
N CYS A 144 -4.66 22.48 -5.38
CA CYS A 144 -5.16 21.15 -5.74
C CYS A 144 -6.21 20.61 -4.78
N ASN A 145 -7.23 19.96 -5.35
CA ASN A 145 -8.30 19.31 -4.61
C ASN A 145 -7.84 17.90 -4.18
N ALA A 146 -7.89 17.61 -2.88
CA ALA A 146 -7.59 16.31 -2.29
C ALA A 146 -8.61 15.20 -2.69
N ALA A 147 -9.56 15.47 -3.58
CA ALA A 147 -10.53 14.51 -4.11
C ALA A 147 -9.91 13.22 -4.63
N VAL A 148 -8.68 13.25 -5.15
CA VAL A 148 -7.96 12.04 -5.59
C VAL A 148 -7.78 11.03 -4.45
N LEU A 149 -7.61 11.51 -3.21
CA LEU A 149 -7.48 10.65 -2.03
C LEU A 149 -8.78 9.89 -1.70
N LYS A 150 -9.94 10.39 -2.15
CA LYS A 150 -11.23 9.67 -1.99
C LYS A 150 -11.21 8.29 -2.62
N LEU A 151 -10.43 8.11 -3.70
CA LEU A 151 -10.31 6.83 -4.40
C LEU A 151 -9.73 5.72 -3.51
N PHE A 152 -9.02 6.09 -2.45
CA PHE A 152 -8.36 5.16 -1.53
C PHE A 152 -9.21 4.82 -0.30
N THR A 153 -10.37 5.46 -0.14
CA THR A 153 -11.24 5.27 1.04
C THR A 153 -11.87 3.89 1.13
N GLY A 154 -11.83 3.09 0.06
CA GLY A 154 -12.33 1.71 0.02
C GLY A 154 -11.29 0.66 0.45
N ILE A 155 -10.01 1.00 0.54
CA ILE A 155 -8.94 0.05 0.90
C ILE A 155 -9.09 -0.37 2.36
N ARG A 156 -9.04 -1.68 2.64
CA ARG A 156 -9.21 -2.25 3.98
C ARG A 156 -8.21 -3.37 4.27
N GLY A 157 -8.05 -3.69 5.55
CA GLY A 157 -7.25 -4.83 6.01
C GLY A 157 -5.75 -4.66 5.81
N VAL A 158 -5.27 -3.42 5.68
CA VAL A 158 -3.83 -3.17 5.60
C VAL A 158 -3.23 -3.25 7.01
N LYS A 159 -2.17 -4.03 7.25
CA LYS A 159 -1.61 -4.13 8.61
C LYS A 159 -1.03 -2.79 9.10
N PHE A 160 -0.40 -2.04 8.21
CA PHE A 160 0.06 -0.68 8.48
C PHE A 160 -0.05 0.20 7.23
N ALA A 161 -0.81 1.27 7.33
CA ALA A 161 -0.95 2.28 6.29
C ALA A 161 -0.43 3.65 6.76
N ARG A 162 0.22 4.40 5.88
CA ARG A 162 0.65 5.76 6.17
C ARG A 162 0.45 6.65 4.94
N VAL A 163 -0.03 7.86 5.17
CA VAL A 163 -0.16 8.89 4.14
C VAL A 163 0.79 10.02 4.49
N VAL A 164 1.64 10.42 3.54
CA VAL A 164 2.66 11.47 3.73
C VAL A 164 2.70 12.40 2.52
N GLY A 165 3.30 13.57 2.70
CA GLY A 165 3.58 14.53 1.63
C GLY A 165 2.73 15.79 1.77
N SER A 166 2.26 16.33 0.65
CA SER A 166 1.50 17.58 0.60
C SER A 166 0.02 17.39 0.91
N VAL A 167 -0.28 16.86 2.10
CA VAL A 167 -1.66 16.60 2.57
C VAL A 167 -1.75 17.03 4.03
N ASP A 168 -2.92 17.50 4.43
CA ASP A 168 -3.23 17.81 5.83
C ASP A 168 -3.02 16.59 6.74
N GLU A 169 -2.45 16.82 7.93
CA GLU A 169 -2.08 15.74 8.85
C GLU A 169 -3.31 15.00 9.40
N GLU A 170 -4.43 15.70 9.62
CA GLU A 170 -5.66 15.08 10.13
C GLU A 170 -6.29 14.17 9.07
N LEU A 171 -6.34 14.64 7.82
CA LEU A 171 -6.83 13.84 6.70
C LEU A 171 -5.94 12.62 6.44
N ALA A 172 -4.61 12.81 6.49
CA ALA A 172 -3.64 11.75 6.33
C ALA A 172 -3.80 10.67 7.41
N ARG A 173 -3.96 11.09 8.67
CA ARG A 173 -4.18 10.18 9.81
C ARG A 173 -5.50 9.43 9.67
N TRP A 174 -6.60 10.14 9.39
CA TRP A 174 -7.91 9.53 9.22
C TRP A 174 -7.92 8.50 8.09
N LEU A 175 -7.31 8.81 6.95
CA LEU A 175 -7.25 7.89 5.81
C LEU A 175 -6.39 6.65 6.14
N GLY A 176 -5.26 6.84 6.82
CA GLY A 176 -4.41 5.75 7.29
C GLY A 176 -5.14 4.81 8.25
N GLU A 177 -5.82 5.36 9.27
CA GLU A 177 -6.62 4.57 10.22
C GLU A 177 -7.75 3.80 9.51
N ARG A 178 -8.41 4.44 8.54
CA ARG A 178 -9.46 3.81 7.74
C ARG A 178 -8.95 2.65 6.89
N MET A 179 -7.73 2.73 6.35
CA MET A 179 -7.10 1.62 5.62
C MET A 179 -6.74 0.43 6.51
N MET A 180 -6.37 0.70 7.77
CA MET A 180 -6.02 -0.32 8.75
C MET A 180 -7.25 -1.02 9.37
N SER A 181 -8.44 -0.45 9.20
CA SER A 181 -9.67 -1.09 9.67
C SER A 181 -9.92 -2.45 9.00
N SER A 182 -10.54 -3.38 9.73
CA SER A 182 -10.74 -4.76 9.30
C SER A 182 -11.59 -4.89 8.03
N LEU A 183 -11.35 -5.95 7.27
CA LEU A 183 -12.13 -6.36 6.09
C LEU A 183 -13.59 -6.78 6.41
N CYS A 184 -14.02 -6.63 7.66
CA CYS A 184 -15.37 -6.97 8.13
C CYS A 184 -15.93 -5.88 9.03
N GLU A 185 -16.08 -4.67 8.49
CA GLU A 185 -17.21 -3.80 8.82
C GLU A 185 -17.95 -3.41 7.52
N ASP A 186 -18.15 -4.38 6.63
CA ASP A 186 -19.39 -4.39 5.85
C ASP A 186 -20.47 -4.88 6.80
N GLY A 187 -20.86 -4.03 7.77
CA GLY A 187 -22.25 -4.05 8.19
C GLY A 187 -23.03 -3.83 6.91
N ALA A 188 -23.70 -4.88 6.44
CA ALA A 188 -24.61 -4.77 5.31
C ALA A 188 -25.46 -3.52 5.57
N LEU A 189 -25.32 -2.48 4.73
CA LEU A 189 -26.30 -1.41 4.73
C LEU A 189 -27.61 -2.09 4.33
N GLU A 190 -28.40 -2.53 5.30
CA GLU A 190 -29.76 -2.98 5.05
C GLU A 190 -30.57 -1.75 4.67
N TRP A 191 -31.04 -1.76 3.42
CA TRP A 191 -31.89 -0.73 2.86
C TRP A 191 -33.31 -0.96 3.41
N CYS A 192 -33.74 -0.20 4.43
CA CYS A 192 -35.18 -0.15 4.76
C CYS A 192 -35.86 0.91 3.91
N GLU A 193 -36.67 0.49 2.94
CA GLU A 193 -37.65 1.36 2.27
C GLU A 193 -38.88 1.55 3.16
N CYS A 194 -38.72 2.36 4.19
CA CYS A 194 -39.81 2.74 5.06
C CYS A 194 -39.98 4.27 5.01
N LYS A 195 -40.91 4.73 4.14
CA LYS A 195 -41.45 6.12 4.02
C LYS A 195 -40.63 7.17 3.24
N GLY A 196 -39.85 6.77 2.24
CA GLY A 196 -39.37 7.71 1.20
C GLY A 196 -38.20 8.62 1.59
N GLU A 197 -37.55 8.38 2.73
CA GLU A 197 -36.34 9.08 3.18
C GLU A 197 -35.21 8.05 3.43
N ARG A 198 -34.00 8.32 2.93
CA ARG A 198 -32.84 7.41 3.07
C ARG A 198 -32.03 7.77 4.32
N TYR A 199 -31.85 6.81 5.21
CA TYR A 199 -31.01 6.94 6.40
C TYR A 199 -29.99 5.80 6.43
N ALA A 200 -28.72 6.11 6.66
CA ALA A 200 -27.72 5.10 7.01
C ALA A 200 -27.69 4.96 8.53
N ARG A 201 -27.74 3.70 9.02
CA ARG A 201 -27.64 3.38 10.44
C ARG A 201 -26.37 2.54 10.64
N CYS A 202 -25.45 3.03 11.46
CA CYS A 202 -24.30 2.25 11.90
C CYS A 202 -24.73 1.41 13.12
N GLU A 203 -24.66 0.08 13.01
CA GLU A 203 -25.08 -0.83 14.09
C GLU A 203 -24.20 -0.76 15.35
N GLY A 204 -23.03 -0.11 15.28
CA GLY A 204 -22.12 0.02 16.43
C GLY A 204 -22.30 1.27 17.29
N CYS A 205 -22.89 2.36 16.77
CA CYS A 205 -22.85 3.66 17.48
C CYS A 205 -24.17 4.45 17.52
N GLU A 206 -25.29 3.88 17.06
CA GLU A 206 -26.65 4.46 17.06
C GLU A 206 -26.84 5.83 16.37
N LYS A 207 -25.78 6.45 15.83
CA LYS A 207 -25.87 7.73 15.12
C LYS A 207 -26.57 7.56 13.76
N ARG A 208 -27.47 8.51 13.45
CA ARG A 208 -28.24 8.54 12.19
C ARG A 208 -27.66 9.60 11.26
N VAL A 209 -27.44 9.25 9.99
CA VAL A 209 -27.04 10.20 8.94
C VAL A 209 -28.14 10.27 7.90
N ARG A 210 -28.63 11.49 7.61
CA ARG A 210 -29.58 11.75 6.52
C ARG A 210 -28.85 11.76 5.18
N LEU A 211 -29.41 11.07 4.20
CA LEU A 211 -28.88 11.03 2.83
C LEU A 211 -29.87 11.71 1.89
N ASP A 212 -29.38 12.52 0.96
CA ASP A 212 -30.21 13.09 -0.10
C ASP A 212 -30.48 12.06 -1.23
N ARG A 213 -31.30 12.46 -2.21
CA ARG A 213 -31.81 11.58 -3.29
C ARG A 213 -30.73 10.87 -4.10
N ASN A 214 -29.48 11.34 -4.07
CA ASN A 214 -28.37 10.80 -4.85
C ASN A 214 -27.47 9.84 -4.07
N GLY A 215 -27.79 9.54 -2.80
CA GLY A 215 -26.97 8.65 -1.96
C GLY A 215 -25.68 9.30 -1.46
N ALA A 216 -25.57 10.62 -1.57
CA ALA A 216 -24.51 11.39 -0.94
C ALA A 216 -24.96 11.80 0.47
N GLY A 217 -24.20 11.39 1.48
CA GLY A 217 -24.41 11.83 2.85
C GLY A 217 -23.91 13.24 2.98
N ALA A 218 -24.82 14.21 2.99
CA ALA A 218 -24.51 15.49 3.59
C ALA A 218 -24.41 15.25 5.10
N TRP A 219 -23.18 15.25 5.60
CA TRP A 219 -22.96 15.63 6.97
C TRP A 219 -23.44 17.08 7.07
N GLY A 220 -24.50 17.35 7.85
CA GLY A 220 -24.68 18.71 8.36
C GLY A 220 -23.43 19.00 9.21
N ASP A 221 -22.63 20.03 8.95
CA ASP A 221 -22.96 21.38 8.48
C ASP A 221 -22.28 21.80 7.17
N GLU A 222 -22.76 22.90 6.57
CA GLU A 222 -22.25 23.56 5.36
C GLU A 222 -20.73 23.81 5.36
N GLU A 223 -19.91 22.82 4.98
CA GLU A 223 -18.60 23.00 4.35
C GLU A 223 -18.11 21.63 3.83
N ASP A 224 -18.00 21.50 2.50
CA ASP A 224 -17.47 20.32 1.83
C ASP A 224 -16.03 20.08 2.33
N ALA A 225 -15.83 19.08 3.19
CA ALA A 225 -14.54 18.72 3.82
C ALA A 225 -13.44 18.29 2.82
N TRP A 226 -13.64 18.59 1.55
CA TRP A 226 -12.77 18.34 0.41
C TRP A 226 -12.50 19.61 -0.41
N ARG A 227 -13.11 20.74 -0.04
CA ARG A 227 -12.75 22.08 -0.50
C ARG A 227 -11.75 22.66 0.49
N PHE A 228 -10.47 22.53 0.17
CA PHE A 228 -9.40 23.26 0.85
C PHE A 228 -8.69 24.13 -0.19
N GLY A 229 -8.51 25.41 0.14
CA GLY A 229 -8.03 26.47 -0.75
C GLY A 229 -9.10 27.49 -1.12
N ASN A 230 -8.85 28.75 -0.74
CA ASN A 230 -9.69 29.97 -0.74
C ASN A 230 -10.70 30.14 0.42
N ARG A 231 -10.17 30.55 1.58
CA ARG A 231 -10.68 31.74 2.29
C ARG A 231 -9.56 32.77 2.39
#